data_AF-A0A938ECY4-F1
#
_entry.id   AF-A0A938ECY4-F1
#
_cell.length_a   1.000
_cell.length_b   1.000
_cell.length_c   1.000
_cell.angle_alpha   90.00
_cell.angle_beta   90.00
_cell.angle_gamma   90.00
#
_symmetry.space_group_name_H-M   'P 1'
#
loop_
_entity.id
_entity.type
_entity.pdbx_description
1 polymer ?
#
loop_
_entity_poly.entity_id
_entity_poly.type
_entity_poly.pdbx_seq_one_letter_code
_entity_poly.pdbx_strand_id
1 'polypeptide(L)'
;TRRVPARVVRTGDRYAQLRLSEPLVAARGDRVVLRRHGTVGGGTVLDPAPPRHRDAERLRRLEAGDVASTIHEPVHLEALRHVVDGEVEGVERAGPWAFSRAWLDDVAADMARRIDAADALDPGVPVPPEPWAGEIVPLLPFERRGAKLYRPGAAAALGSHEAEARTLLAAIDAAGMAATRVDDAGVARFLEQSGSVVRLGAGYAIGAGAYEVATDVMLTEARTAGEITLPRFRDLLGVGRRDAQLLLERFDADGLTRRIGDRRVLRRVARGG
;
A
#
# COMPACT_ATOMS: atom_id res chain seq x y z
N THR A 1 34.27 29.67 1.64
CA THR A 1 32.93 30.24 1.38
C THR A 1 32.34 29.60 0.13
N ARG A 2 31.26 28.83 0.26
CA ARG A 2 30.57 28.16 -0.86
C ARG A 2 29.43 29.04 -1.39
N ARG A 3 29.18 29.03 -2.70
CA ARG A 3 28.08 29.78 -3.33
C ARG A 3 27.15 28.77 -4.00
N VAL A 4 25.87 28.84 -3.65
CA VAL A 4 24.85 27.92 -4.17
C VAL A 4 23.67 28.74 -4.70
N PRO A 5 23.23 28.52 -5.96
CA PRO A 5 21.98 29.09 -6.45
C PRO A 5 20.81 28.69 -5.54
N ALA A 6 19.97 29.66 -5.21
CA ALA A 6 18.83 29.42 -4.33
C ALA A 6 17.60 30.20 -4.80
N ARG A 7 16.42 29.59 -4.64
CA ARG A 7 15.15 30.28 -4.71
C ARG A 7 14.73 30.73 -3.32
N VAL A 8 14.44 32.02 -3.17
CA VAL A 8 13.95 32.60 -1.92
C VAL A 8 12.42 32.51 -1.89
N VAL A 9 11.87 31.94 -0.82
CA VAL A 9 10.43 31.90 -0.57
C VAL A 9 10.15 32.63 0.74
N ARG A 10 9.50 33.80 0.66
CA ARG A 10 9.17 34.61 1.84
C ARG A 10 8.09 33.96 2.70
N THR A 11 8.23 34.09 4.01
CA THR A 11 7.27 33.63 5.03
C THR A 11 7.04 34.76 6.02
N GLY A 12 5.91 35.46 5.88
CA GLY A 12 5.69 36.72 6.58
C GLY A 12 6.71 37.78 6.18
N ASP A 13 6.96 38.75 7.08
CA ASP A 13 7.74 39.93 6.76
C ASP A 13 9.24 39.78 7.02
N ARG A 14 9.62 38.93 7.98
CA ARG A 14 11.01 38.82 8.49
C ARG A 14 11.71 37.51 8.17
N TYR A 15 11.00 36.51 7.64
CA TYR A 15 11.58 35.19 7.39
C TYR A 15 11.50 34.78 5.92
N ALA A 16 12.43 33.90 5.53
CA ALA A 16 12.40 33.26 4.23
C ALA A 16 13.01 31.85 4.31
N GLN A 17 12.46 30.93 3.53
CA GLN A 17 13.05 29.61 3.31
C GLN A 17 13.84 29.64 2.00
N LEU A 18 15.08 29.16 2.04
CA LEU A 18 15.96 29.07 0.88
C LEU A 18 15.88 27.67 0.29
N ARG A 19 15.44 27.55 -0.96
CA ARG A 19 15.51 26.29 -1.72
C ARG A 19 16.77 26.28 -2.54
N LEU A 20 17.77 25.54 -2.06
CA LEU A 20 19.07 25.41 -2.70
C LEU A 20 18.99 24.47 -3.90
N SER A 21 19.73 24.76 -4.97
CA SER A 21 19.85 23.85 -6.11
C SER A 21 20.68 22.61 -5.81
N GLU A 22 21.50 22.66 -4.77
CA GLU A 22 22.34 21.56 -4.30
C GLU A 22 22.47 21.58 -2.76
N PRO A 23 22.74 20.44 -2.11
CA PRO A 23 22.92 20.37 -0.66
C PRO A 23 24.11 21.19 -0.16
N LEU A 24 23.93 21.85 0.99
CA LEU A 24 24.94 22.64 1.69
C LEU A 24 24.88 22.32 3.18
N VAL A 25 26.04 22.18 3.82
CA VAL A 25 26.13 22.07 5.27
C VAL A 25 26.06 23.47 5.89
N ALA A 26 25.14 23.66 6.82
CA ALA A 26 24.99 24.87 7.61
C ALA A 26 24.58 24.50 9.04
N ALA A 27 24.97 25.31 9.99
CA ALA A 27 24.52 25.25 11.37
C ALA A 27 23.57 26.42 11.67
N ARG A 28 22.71 26.21 12.67
CA ARG A 28 21.92 27.31 13.23
C ARG A 28 22.85 28.40 13.76
N GLY A 29 22.54 29.66 13.45
CA GLY A 29 23.37 30.82 13.78
C GLY A 29 24.37 31.22 12.67
N ASP A 30 24.58 30.37 11.66
CA ASP A 30 25.44 30.71 10.54
C ASP A 30 24.91 31.92 9.77
N ARG A 31 25.82 32.79 9.33
CA ARG A 31 25.46 33.97 8.54
C ARG A 31 25.39 33.62 7.05
N VAL A 32 24.34 34.08 6.39
CA VAL A 32 24.14 33.94 4.94
C VAL A 32 24.11 35.31 4.27
N VAL A 33 24.63 35.38 3.05
CA VAL A 33 24.60 36.59 2.21
C VAL A 33 23.89 36.26 0.90
N LEU A 34 22.79 36.94 0.63
CA LEU A 34 22.02 36.79 -0.60
C LEU A 34 22.56 37.76 -1.66
N ARG A 35 22.90 37.22 -2.84
CA ARG A 35 23.49 37.99 -3.93
C ARG A 35 22.76 37.70 -5.25
N ARG A 36 22.67 38.73 -6.10
CA ARG A 36 22.28 38.61 -7.51
C ARG A 36 23.40 39.23 -8.37
N HIS A 37 23.24 40.47 -8.82
CA HIS A 37 24.33 41.27 -9.44
C HIS A 37 25.17 42.03 -8.39
N GLY A 38 24.64 42.20 -7.18
CA GLY A 38 25.30 42.74 -6.00
C GLY A 38 24.75 42.09 -4.73
N THR A 39 25.09 42.62 -3.55
CA THR A 39 24.49 42.18 -2.28
C THR A 39 23.04 42.64 -2.22
N VAL A 40 22.11 41.69 -2.07
CA VAL A 40 20.67 41.97 -1.95
C VAL A 40 20.25 42.03 -0.49
N GLY A 41 20.91 41.26 0.37
CA GLY A 41 20.67 41.23 1.80
C GLY A 41 21.53 40.19 2.51
N GLY A 42 21.41 40.15 3.83
CA GLY A 42 22.00 39.12 4.68
C GLY A 42 20.93 38.47 5.56
N GLY A 43 21.31 37.40 6.24
CA GLY A 43 20.46 36.73 7.21
C GLY A 43 21.24 35.76 8.09
N THR A 44 20.53 35.16 9.03
CA THR A 44 21.04 34.12 9.92
C THR A 44 20.25 32.84 9.69
N VAL A 45 20.92 31.70 9.67
CA VAL A 45 20.28 30.39 9.58
C VAL A 45 19.55 30.11 10.89
N LEU A 46 18.23 30.11 10.88
CA LEU A 46 17.40 29.73 12.02
C LEU A 46 17.30 28.22 12.18
N ASP A 47 17.21 27.52 11.05
CA ASP A 47 17.05 26.08 10.94
C ASP A 47 17.69 25.61 9.61
N PRO A 48 18.74 24.78 9.66
CA PRO A 48 19.42 24.29 8.47
C PRO A 48 18.64 23.21 7.72
N ALA A 49 17.66 22.56 8.35
CA ALA A 49 16.84 21.50 7.77
C ALA A 49 15.35 21.76 8.06
N PRO A 50 14.73 22.82 7.51
CA PRO A 50 13.36 23.19 7.83
C PRO A 50 12.32 22.26 7.19
N PRO A 51 11.14 22.06 7.83
CA PRO A 51 10.04 21.32 7.25
C PRO A 51 9.51 21.96 5.95
N ARG A 52 8.68 21.21 5.22
CA ARG A 52 8.04 21.71 3.99
C ARG A 52 7.00 22.79 4.30
N HIS A 53 6.21 22.59 5.34
CA HIS A 53 5.25 23.58 5.81
C HIS A 53 5.95 24.82 6.40
N ARG A 54 5.42 26.01 6.08
CA ARG A 54 5.97 27.29 6.51
C ARG A 54 5.08 27.88 7.59
N ASP A 55 5.54 27.82 8.83
CA ASP A 55 4.84 28.39 9.98
C ASP A 55 5.64 29.58 10.56
N ALA A 56 5.03 30.77 10.50
CA ALA A 56 5.63 31.99 11.02
C ALA A 56 5.73 32.01 12.56
N GLU A 57 4.91 31.24 13.27
CA GLU A 57 4.99 31.08 14.73
C GLU A 57 6.21 30.24 15.11
N ARG A 58 6.39 29.07 14.48
CA ARG A 58 7.61 28.26 14.62
C ARG A 58 8.88 29.07 14.38
N LEU A 59 8.90 29.89 13.33
CA LEU A 59 10.07 30.71 13.00
C LEU A 59 10.35 31.78 14.07
N ARG A 60 9.30 32.34 14.69
CA ARG A 60 9.43 33.23 15.86
C ARG A 60 10.02 32.51 17.07
N ARG A 61 9.55 31.30 17.38
CA ARG A 61 10.10 30.49 18.48
C ARG A 61 11.56 30.10 18.24
N LEU A 62 11.88 29.70 17.00
CA LEU A 62 13.26 29.48 16.59
C LEU A 62 14.11 30.73 16.75
N GLU A 63 13.65 31.92 16.36
CA GLU A 63 14.41 33.15 16.60
C GLU A 63 14.63 33.42 18.09
N ALA A 64 13.63 33.13 18.94
CA ALA A 64 13.68 33.27 20.40
C ALA A 64 14.59 32.25 21.11
N GLY A 65 15.16 31.28 20.39
CA GLY A 65 16.10 30.31 20.96
C GLY A 65 15.49 28.97 21.36
N ASP A 66 14.22 28.71 21.03
CA ASP A 66 13.59 27.42 21.27
C ASP A 66 14.19 26.36 20.34
N VAL A 67 15.12 25.55 20.87
CA VAL A 67 15.79 24.48 20.13
C VAL A 67 14.81 23.37 19.79
N ALA A 68 13.80 23.13 20.59
CA ALA A 68 12.90 22.03 20.34
C ALA A 68 11.95 22.31 19.15
N SER A 69 11.77 23.59 18.79
CA SER A 69 11.19 23.97 17.50
C SER A 69 11.99 23.45 16.28
N THR A 70 13.26 23.02 16.41
CA THR A 70 14.02 22.39 15.31
C THR A 70 13.60 20.94 15.06
N ILE A 71 13.00 20.28 16.06
CA ILE A 71 12.47 18.91 15.93
C ILE A 71 11.24 18.99 15.03
N HIS A 72 11.37 18.53 13.80
CA HIS A 72 10.25 18.46 12.88
C HIS A 72 9.97 17.01 12.48
N GLU A 73 10.99 16.25 12.07
CA GLU A 73 10.88 14.80 11.85
C GLU A 73 11.04 13.97 13.14
N PRO A 74 10.64 12.68 13.16
CA PRO A 74 10.76 11.81 14.31
C PRO A 74 12.20 11.62 14.73
N VAL A 75 12.48 12.06 15.94
CA VAL A 75 13.75 11.83 16.63
C VAL A 75 13.49 10.99 17.85
N HIS A 76 14.43 10.10 18.16
CA HIS A 76 14.35 9.30 19.35
C HIS A 76 14.56 10.18 20.58
N LEU A 77 13.71 10.05 21.61
CA LEU A 77 13.77 10.87 22.83
C LEU A 77 15.13 10.81 23.52
N GLU A 78 15.86 9.70 23.38
CA GLU A 78 17.24 9.58 23.88
C GLU A 78 18.20 10.63 23.31
N ALA A 79 18.04 10.97 22.03
CA ALA A 79 18.87 11.97 21.38
C ALA A 79 18.58 13.40 21.90
N LEU A 80 17.44 13.60 22.56
CA LEU A 80 16.99 14.90 23.07
C LEU A 80 17.32 15.14 24.54
N ARG A 81 17.79 14.12 25.27
CA ARG A 81 18.04 14.19 26.73
C ARG A 81 18.96 15.34 27.16
N HIS A 82 19.84 15.81 26.28
CA HIS A 82 20.80 16.88 26.55
C HIS A 82 20.45 18.23 25.91
N VAL A 83 19.35 18.25 25.14
CA VAL A 83 18.94 19.40 24.33
C VAL A 83 17.71 20.07 24.93
N VAL A 84 16.89 19.32 25.66
CA VAL A 84 15.66 19.83 26.24
C VAL A 84 15.48 19.33 27.67
N ASP A 85 15.47 20.26 28.63
CA ASP A 85 15.01 20.02 30.00
C ASP A 85 13.49 20.28 30.08
N GLY A 86 12.65 19.24 29.89
CA GLY A 86 11.21 19.30 30.19
C GLY A 86 10.23 18.93 29.06
N GLU A 87 8.94 19.24 29.29
CA GLU A 87 7.90 19.19 28.26
C GLU A 87 8.08 20.35 27.28
N VAL A 88 8.21 20.01 25.99
CA VAL A 88 8.33 21.01 24.94
C VAL A 88 6.96 21.32 24.39
N GLU A 89 6.58 22.58 24.45
CA GLU A 89 5.41 23.08 23.78
C GLU A 89 5.53 22.96 22.24
N GLY A 90 4.61 22.23 21.61
CA GLY A 90 4.57 22.07 20.14
C GLY A 90 5.38 20.90 19.57
N VAL A 91 5.86 19.98 20.42
CA VAL A 91 6.42 18.68 20.03
C VAL A 91 5.48 17.57 20.48
N GLU A 92 4.99 16.81 19.52
CA GLU A 92 4.16 15.63 19.73
C GLU A 92 5.05 14.43 20.13
N ARG A 93 4.48 13.47 20.86
CA ARG A 93 5.19 12.25 21.29
C ARG A 93 4.38 11.00 21.00
N ALA A 94 5.05 9.96 20.50
CA ALA A 94 4.48 8.63 20.32
C ALA A 94 5.54 7.57 20.66
N GLY A 95 5.32 6.82 21.74
CA GLY A 95 6.32 5.89 22.27
C GLY A 95 7.66 6.60 22.51
N PRO A 96 8.79 6.09 21.97
CA PRO A 96 10.10 6.70 22.14
C PRO A 96 10.41 7.83 21.14
N TRP A 97 9.42 8.29 20.36
CA TRP A 97 9.60 9.29 19.31
C TRP A 97 9.01 10.65 19.68
N ALA A 98 9.75 11.70 19.33
CA ALA A 98 9.30 13.09 19.35
C ALA A 98 9.31 13.65 17.93
N PHE A 99 8.27 14.41 17.56
CA PHE A 99 8.12 14.98 16.21
C PHE A 99 7.22 16.23 16.27
N SER A 100 7.20 17.03 15.21
CA SER A 100 6.30 18.18 15.15
C SER A 100 4.92 17.80 14.62
N ARG A 101 3.88 18.54 15.05
CA ARG A 101 2.53 18.41 14.47
C ARG A 101 2.53 18.70 12.96
N ALA A 102 3.27 19.72 12.52
CA ALA A 102 3.37 20.07 11.11
C ALA A 102 3.95 18.93 10.25
N TRP A 103 4.92 18.18 10.78
CA TRP A 103 5.43 17.00 10.10
C TRP A 103 4.41 15.87 10.05
N LEU A 104 3.67 15.61 11.13
CA LEU A 104 2.62 14.59 11.15
C LEU A 104 1.57 14.90 10.08
N ASP A 105 1.15 16.18 9.98
CA ASP A 105 0.21 16.65 8.97
C ASP A 105 0.78 16.53 7.55
N ASP A 106 2.06 16.85 7.34
CA ASP A 106 2.76 16.68 6.06
C ASP A 106 2.81 15.20 5.63
N VAL A 107 3.10 14.28 6.56
CA VAL A 107 3.10 12.83 6.31
C VAL A 107 1.69 12.33 6.02
N ALA A 108 0.69 12.77 6.80
CA ALA A 108 -0.70 12.42 6.55
C ALA A 108 -1.15 12.88 5.16
N ALA A 109 -0.83 14.12 4.78
CA ALA A 109 -1.17 14.66 3.47
C ALA A 109 -0.44 13.92 2.33
N ASP A 110 0.81 13.52 2.53
CA ASP A 110 1.54 12.72 1.55
C ASP A 110 0.95 11.33 1.36
N MET A 111 0.65 10.63 2.45
CA MET A 111 0.02 9.32 2.40
C MET A 111 -1.37 9.40 1.76
N ALA A 112 -2.16 10.41 2.11
CA ALA A 112 -3.46 10.66 1.50
C ALA A 112 -3.36 10.79 -0.04
N ARG A 113 -2.43 11.62 -0.54
CA ARG A 113 -2.21 11.77 -1.98
C ARG A 113 -1.80 10.45 -2.65
N ARG A 114 -0.93 9.67 -2.01
CA ARG A 114 -0.50 8.37 -2.55
C ARG A 114 -1.64 7.37 -2.58
N ILE A 115 -2.52 7.37 -1.58
CA ILE A 115 -3.72 6.53 -1.53
C ILE A 115 -4.72 6.95 -2.61
N ASP A 116 -4.97 8.25 -2.76
CA ASP A 116 -5.91 8.76 -3.76
C ASP A 116 -5.43 8.51 -5.21
N ALA A 117 -4.12 8.34 -5.40
CA ALA A 117 -3.51 7.98 -6.68
C ALA A 117 -3.29 6.46 -6.86
N ALA A 118 -3.64 5.64 -5.86
CA ALA A 118 -3.48 4.19 -5.94
C ALA A 118 -4.49 3.58 -6.93
N ASP A 119 -4.14 2.41 -7.48
CA ASP A 119 -5.04 1.67 -8.36
C ASP A 119 -6.33 1.27 -7.61
N ALA A 120 -7.48 1.42 -8.26
CA ALA A 120 -8.78 1.08 -7.67
C ALA A 120 -8.87 -0.41 -7.28
N LEU A 121 -8.16 -1.31 -7.99
CA LEU A 121 -8.10 -2.73 -7.66
C LEU A 121 -7.35 -3.00 -6.34
N ASP A 122 -6.46 -2.11 -5.95
CA ASP A 122 -5.66 -2.19 -4.72
C ASP A 122 -5.40 -0.78 -4.15
N PRO A 123 -6.43 -0.17 -3.53
CA PRO A 123 -6.43 1.25 -3.18
C PRO A 123 -5.58 1.56 -1.94
N GLY A 124 -4.66 0.67 -1.57
CA GLY A 124 -3.84 0.76 -0.37
C GLY A 124 -2.37 0.98 -0.70
N VAL A 125 -1.72 1.83 0.09
CA VAL A 125 -0.29 2.11 -0.02
C VAL A 125 0.50 1.37 1.05
N PRO A 126 1.77 0.99 0.81
CA PRO A 126 2.59 0.37 1.85
C PRO A 126 2.73 1.26 3.09
N VAL A 127 2.72 0.64 4.26
CA VAL A 127 3.12 1.28 5.52
C VAL A 127 4.57 1.77 5.38
N PRO A 128 4.90 2.98 5.87
CA PRO A 128 6.28 3.48 5.84
C PRO A 128 7.26 2.51 6.53
N PRO A 129 8.45 2.25 5.96
CA PRO A 129 9.41 1.27 6.51
C PRO A 129 10.23 1.80 7.69
N GLU A 130 10.07 3.07 8.05
CA GLU A 130 10.88 3.72 9.06
C GLU A 130 10.63 3.15 10.47
N PRO A 131 11.65 3.17 11.35
CA PRO A 131 11.52 2.61 12.72
C PRO A 131 10.38 3.23 13.55
N TRP A 132 10.03 4.49 13.25
CA TRP A 132 8.94 5.19 13.93
C TRP A 132 7.54 4.75 13.49
N ALA A 133 7.42 4.02 12.37
CA ALA A 133 6.13 3.70 11.76
C ALA A 133 5.21 2.94 12.71
N GLY A 134 5.74 2.04 13.52
CA GLY A 134 4.95 1.26 14.48
C GLY A 134 4.19 2.11 15.50
N GLU A 135 4.78 3.24 15.91
CA GLU A 135 4.26 4.12 16.96
C GLU A 135 3.44 5.29 16.40
N ILE A 136 3.86 5.84 15.25
CA ILE A 136 3.25 7.06 14.71
C ILE A 136 2.14 6.76 13.71
N VAL A 137 2.24 5.70 12.89
CA VAL A 137 1.19 5.38 11.91
C VAL A 137 -0.20 5.21 12.55
N PRO A 138 -0.36 4.63 13.76
CA PRO A 138 -1.64 4.58 14.45
C PRO A 138 -2.29 5.95 14.73
N LEU A 139 -1.51 7.04 14.72
CA LEU A 139 -2.01 8.41 14.91
C LEU A 139 -2.54 9.03 13.61
N LEU A 140 -2.28 8.41 12.47
CA LEU A 140 -2.73 8.90 11.16
C LEU A 140 -4.19 8.48 10.89
N PRO A 141 -4.96 9.27 10.12
CA PRO A 141 -6.38 9.00 9.84
C PRO A 141 -6.56 7.93 8.73
N PHE A 142 -5.85 6.81 8.83
CA PHE A 142 -5.88 5.73 7.86
C PHE A 142 -6.16 4.39 8.52
N GLU A 143 -6.81 3.49 7.78
CA GLU A 143 -7.02 2.13 8.22
C GLU A 143 -5.84 1.25 7.83
N ARG A 144 -5.23 0.56 8.79
CA ARG A 144 -4.15 -0.38 8.54
C ARG A 144 -4.71 -1.79 8.33
N ARG A 145 -4.42 -2.39 7.17
CA ARG A 145 -4.71 -3.80 6.90
C ARG A 145 -3.40 -4.50 6.51
N GLY A 146 -2.84 -5.24 7.46
CA GLY A 146 -1.53 -5.88 7.31
C GLY A 146 -0.40 -4.86 7.09
N ALA A 147 0.22 -4.93 5.91
CA ALA A 147 1.35 -4.09 5.51
C ALA A 147 0.94 -2.83 4.73
N LYS A 148 -0.35 -2.52 4.63
CA LYS A 148 -0.87 -1.40 3.85
C LYS A 148 -1.80 -0.48 4.64
N LEU A 149 -1.87 0.77 4.18
CA LEU A 149 -2.73 1.85 4.65
C LEU A 149 -3.78 2.19 3.60
N TYR A 150 -5.01 2.38 4.06
CA TYR A 150 -6.19 2.65 3.24
C TYR A 150 -6.94 3.87 3.76
N ARG A 151 -7.77 4.49 2.91
CA ARG A 151 -8.86 5.32 3.43
C ARG A 151 -9.77 4.47 4.32
N PRO A 152 -10.33 5.01 5.41
CA PRO A 152 -11.32 4.29 6.21
C PRO A 152 -12.46 3.76 5.34
N GLY A 153 -12.73 2.46 5.42
CA GLY A 153 -13.79 1.82 4.63
C GLY A 153 -13.49 1.64 3.14
N ALA A 154 -12.26 1.90 2.68
CA ALA A 154 -11.90 1.67 1.29
C ALA A 154 -12.11 0.20 0.92
N ALA A 155 -12.68 -0.04 -0.25
CA ALA A 155 -12.81 -1.35 -0.86
C ALA A 155 -12.20 -1.32 -2.26
N ALA A 156 -11.73 -2.46 -2.75
CA ALA A 156 -11.30 -2.59 -4.13
C ALA A 156 -12.48 -2.28 -5.07
N ALA A 157 -12.18 -1.75 -6.25
CA ALA A 157 -13.13 -1.48 -7.32
C ALA A 157 -12.43 -1.65 -8.67
N LEU A 158 -13.19 -1.83 -9.74
CA LEU A 158 -12.61 -1.98 -11.08
C LEU A 158 -12.00 -0.68 -11.61
N GLY A 159 -12.64 0.48 -11.38
CA GLY A 159 -12.12 1.77 -11.85
C GLY A 159 -11.80 1.76 -13.35
N SER A 160 -10.55 2.06 -13.72
CA SER A 160 -10.10 2.03 -15.12
C SER A 160 -10.15 0.64 -15.78
N HIS A 161 -10.30 -0.43 -15.00
CA HIS A 161 -10.27 -1.82 -15.46
C HIS A 161 -11.65 -2.38 -15.84
N GLU A 162 -12.71 -1.57 -15.82
CA GLU A 162 -14.08 -2.02 -16.13
C GLU A 162 -14.24 -2.61 -17.54
N ALA A 163 -13.55 -2.03 -18.54
CA ALA A 163 -13.60 -2.54 -19.90
C ALA A 163 -12.95 -3.94 -20.00
N GLU A 164 -11.78 -4.11 -19.39
CA GLU A 164 -11.07 -5.38 -19.36
C GLU A 164 -11.87 -6.45 -18.60
N ALA A 165 -12.42 -6.11 -17.44
CA ALA A 165 -13.26 -7.02 -16.67
C ALA A 165 -14.47 -7.52 -17.49
N ARG A 166 -15.14 -6.63 -18.23
CA ARG A 166 -16.24 -7.03 -19.13
C ARG A 166 -15.77 -7.96 -20.24
N THR A 167 -14.62 -7.67 -20.86
CA THR A 167 -14.04 -8.54 -21.89
C THR A 167 -13.70 -9.92 -21.35
N LEU A 168 -13.09 -9.99 -20.16
CA LEU A 168 -12.77 -11.27 -19.50
C LEU A 168 -14.03 -12.07 -19.17
N LEU A 169 -15.06 -11.42 -18.60
CA LEU A 169 -16.33 -12.08 -18.29
C LEU A 169 -17.03 -12.62 -19.54
N ALA A 170 -17.06 -11.84 -20.63
CA ALA A 170 -17.62 -12.29 -21.90
C ALA A 170 -16.84 -13.47 -22.51
N ALA A 171 -15.51 -13.46 -22.39
CA ALA A 171 -14.68 -14.58 -22.83
C ALA A 171 -14.93 -15.86 -22.00
N ILE A 172 -15.08 -15.71 -20.68
CA ILE A 172 -15.42 -16.81 -19.77
C ILE A 172 -16.80 -17.39 -20.10
N ASP A 173 -17.80 -16.54 -20.30
CA ASP A 173 -19.16 -16.96 -20.66
C ASP A 173 -19.16 -17.75 -21.97
N ALA A 174 -18.47 -17.25 -23.00
CA ALA A 174 -18.33 -17.94 -24.28
C ALA A 174 -17.56 -19.27 -24.19
N ALA A 175 -16.63 -19.39 -23.23
CA ALA A 175 -15.83 -20.60 -23.02
C ALA A 175 -16.57 -21.71 -22.24
N GLY A 176 -17.62 -21.35 -21.49
CA GLY A 176 -18.40 -22.29 -20.67
C GLY A 176 -17.53 -23.03 -19.64
N MET A 177 -17.37 -24.34 -19.82
CA MET A 177 -16.59 -25.19 -18.90
C MET A 177 -15.06 -25.12 -19.12
N ALA A 178 -14.60 -24.46 -20.20
CA ALA A 178 -13.18 -24.36 -20.49
C ALA A 178 -12.50 -23.23 -19.69
N ALA A 179 -11.27 -23.48 -19.23
CA ALA A 179 -10.50 -22.48 -18.51
C ALA A 179 -10.05 -21.34 -19.44
N THR A 180 -10.31 -20.10 -19.03
CA THR A 180 -9.98 -18.89 -19.79
C THR A 180 -8.72 -18.23 -19.23
N ARG A 181 -7.82 -17.81 -20.11
CA ARG A 181 -6.57 -17.13 -19.73
C ARG A 181 -6.90 -15.73 -19.23
N VAL A 182 -6.25 -15.35 -18.15
CA VAL A 182 -6.34 -14.03 -17.51
C VAL A 182 -5.09 -13.23 -17.89
N ASP A 183 -5.29 -12.02 -18.39
CA ASP A 183 -4.20 -11.10 -18.69
C ASP A 183 -3.86 -10.25 -17.44
N ASP A 184 -4.84 -9.60 -16.81
CA ASP A 184 -4.64 -8.89 -15.53
C ASP A 184 -5.05 -9.73 -14.30
N ALA A 185 -4.06 -10.08 -13.47
CA ALA A 185 -4.27 -10.86 -12.26
C ALA A 185 -5.03 -10.10 -11.15
N GLY A 186 -4.97 -8.78 -11.13
CA GLY A 186 -5.74 -7.90 -10.25
C GLY A 186 -7.22 -7.94 -10.58
N VAL A 187 -7.58 -7.83 -11.87
CA VAL A 187 -8.97 -7.97 -12.34
C VAL A 187 -9.54 -9.33 -11.96
N ALA A 188 -8.81 -10.42 -12.24
CA ALA A 188 -9.30 -11.75 -11.86
C ALA A 188 -9.42 -11.95 -10.34
N ARG A 189 -8.55 -11.33 -9.54
CA ARG A 189 -8.68 -11.37 -8.08
C ARG A 189 -9.93 -10.64 -7.61
N PHE A 190 -10.20 -9.45 -8.16
CA PHE A 190 -11.39 -8.68 -7.86
C PHE A 190 -12.66 -9.47 -8.21
N LEU A 191 -12.72 -10.04 -9.41
CA LEU A 191 -13.87 -10.82 -9.86
C LEU A 191 -14.09 -12.12 -9.06
N GLU A 192 -13.02 -12.72 -8.54
CA GLU A 192 -13.13 -13.86 -7.63
C GLU A 192 -13.69 -13.45 -6.27
N GLN A 193 -13.22 -12.32 -5.72
CA GLN A 193 -13.74 -11.76 -4.46
C GLN A 193 -15.20 -11.32 -4.57
N SER A 194 -15.65 -10.87 -5.75
CA SER A 194 -17.06 -10.56 -6.02
C SER A 194 -17.91 -11.79 -6.35
N GLY A 195 -17.32 -13.00 -6.40
CA GLY A 195 -18.03 -14.25 -6.66
C GLY A 195 -18.43 -14.47 -8.13
N SER A 196 -17.87 -13.71 -9.07
CA SER A 196 -18.22 -13.82 -10.50
C SER A 196 -17.42 -14.92 -11.20
N VAL A 197 -16.19 -15.18 -10.76
CA VAL A 197 -15.28 -16.17 -11.34
C VAL A 197 -14.56 -16.94 -10.24
N VAL A 198 -13.96 -18.07 -10.59
CA VAL A 198 -13.03 -18.81 -9.73
C VAL A 198 -11.68 -18.88 -10.42
N ARG A 199 -10.61 -18.45 -9.73
CA ARG A 199 -9.25 -18.56 -10.27
C ARG A 199 -8.76 -19.99 -10.13
N LEU A 200 -8.28 -20.57 -11.21
CA LEU A 200 -7.78 -21.96 -11.26
C LEU A 200 -6.26 -22.07 -11.04
N GLY A 201 -5.57 -20.94 -10.87
CA GLY A 201 -4.11 -20.90 -10.83
C GLY A 201 -3.50 -20.80 -12.24
N ALA A 202 -2.17 -20.67 -12.29
CA ALA A 202 -1.40 -20.54 -13.55
C ALA A 202 -1.91 -19.47 -14.54
N GLY A 203 -2.57 -18.41 -14.06
CA GLY A 203 -3.13 -17.36 -14.91
C GLY A 203 -4.44 -17.73 -15.62
N TYR A 204 -5.21 -18.68 -15.08
CA TYR A 204 -6.52 -19.07 -15.61
C TYR A 204 -7.65 -18.84 -14.62
N ALA A 205 -8.85 -18.62 -15.16
CA ALA A 205 -10.09 -18.52 -14.42
C ALA A 205 -11.23 -19.23 -15.17
N ILE A 206 -12.29 -19.54 -14.44
CA ILE A 206 -13.55 -20.11 -14.95
C ILE A 206 -14.73 -19.37 -14.31
N GLY A 207 -15.90 -19.38 -14.94
CA GLY A 207 -17.11 -18.78 -14.37
C GLY A 207 -17.53 -19.49 -13.08
N ALA A 208 -18.08 -18.75 -12.11
CA ALA A 208 -18.49 -19.32 -10.83
C ALA A 208 -19.51 -20.48 -10.99
N GLY A 209 -20.53 -20.30 -11.84
CA GLY A 209 -21.51 -21.37 -12.11
C GLY A 209 -20.90 -22.61 -12.78
N ALA A 210 -19.94 -22.43 -13.69
CA ALA A 210 -19.23 -23.56 -14.30
C ALA A 210 -18.36 -24.31 -13.28
N TYR A 211 -17.77 -23.59 -12.32
CA TYR A 211 -17.06 -24.19 -11.20
C TYR A 211 -17.97 -24.99 -10.26
N GLU A 212 -19.17 -24.49 -9.98
CA GLU A 212 -20.19 -25.20 -9.18
C GLU A 212 -20.58 -26.53 -9.86
N VAL A 213 -20.90 -26.49 -11.15
CA VAL A 213 -21.21 -27.70 -11.94
C VAL A 213 -20.05 -28.69 -11.91
N ALA A 214 -18.81 -28.21 -12.10
CA ALA A 214 -17.63 -29.05 -12.03
C ALA A 214 -17.44 -29.69 -10.64
N THR A 215 -17.75 -28.94 -9.58
CA THR A 215 -17.70 -29.40 -8.19
C THR A 215 -18.74 -30.48 -7.93
N ASP A 216 -19.97 -30.30 -8.40
CA ASP A 216 -21.05 -31.29 -8.23
C ASP A 216 -20.73 -32.61 -8.93
N VAL A 217 -20.21 -32.55 -10.16
CA VAL A 217 -19.76 -33.74 -10.91
C VAL A 217 -18.64 -34.45 -10.16
N MET A 218 -17.64 -33.70 -9.68
CA MET A 218 -16.51 -34.22 -8.90
C MET A 218 -16.97 -34.92 -7.62
N LEU A 219 -17.82 -34.26 -6.82
CA LEU A 219 -18.31 -34.80 -5.56
C LEU A 219 -19.19 -36.05 -5.78
N THR A 220 -20.09 -36.01 -6.77
CA THR A 220 -20.98 -37.13 -7.08
C THR A 220 -20.20 -38.38 -7.50
N GLU A 221 -19.27 -38.23 -8.44
CA GLU A 221 -18.45 -39.35 -8.91
C GLU A 221 -17.58 -39.91 -7.79
N ALA A 222 -16.87 -39.07 -7.03
CA ALA A 222 -15.98 -39.56 -5.97
C ALA A 222 -16.73 -40.13 -4.75
N ARG A 223 -17.99 -39.76 -4.50
CA ARG A 223 -18.85 -40.44 -3.51
C ARG A 223 -19.27 -41.83 -3.98
N THR A 224 -19.57 -41.96 -5.27
CA THR A 224 -20.05 -43.21 -5.87
C THR A 224 -18.93 -44.21 -6.06
N ALA A 225 -17.80 -43.79 -6.65
CA ALA A 225 -16.67 -44.63 -6.98
C ALA A 225 -15.60 -44.69 -5.86
N GLY A 226 -15.68 -43.82 -4.85
CA GLY A 226 -14.69 -43.67 -3.77
C GLY A 226 -13.43 -42.89 -4.17
N GLU A 227 -13.16 -42.77 -5.47
CA GLU A 227 -12.02 -42.06 -6.06
C GLU A 227 -12.36 -41.55 -7.46
N ILE A 228 -11.56 -40.62 -7.97
CA ILE A 228 -11.65 -40.16 -9.35
C ILE A 228 -10.25 -40.04 -9.96
N THR A 229 -10.10 -40.36 -11.23
CA THR A 229 -8.88 -40.12 -12.01
C THR A 229 -9.06 -38.91 -12.92
N LEU A 230 -7.95 -38.30 -13.35
CA LEU A 230 -7.98 -37.19 -14.31
C LEU A 230 -8.72 -37.55 -15.61
N PRO A 231 -8.47 -38.70 -16.27
CA PRO A 231 -9.21 -39.07 -17.49
C PRO A 231 -10.71 -39.19 -17.24
N ARG A 232 -11.12 -39.83 -16.14
CA ARG A 232 -12.54 -39.98 -15.79
C ARG A 232 -13.21 -38.62 -15.58
N PHE A 233 -12.59 -37.75 -14.80
CA PHE A 233 -13.13 -36.42 -14.54
C PHE A 233 -13.23 -35.57 -15.82
N ARG A 234 -12.20 -35.62 -16.66
CA ARG A 234 -12.18 -34.97 -17.97
C ARG A 234 -13.36 -35.43 -18.84
N ASP A 235 -13.56 -36.74 -18.92
CA ASP A 235 -14.61 -37.34 -19.75
C ASP A 235 -16.01 -36.99 -19.25
N LEU A 236 -16.20 -36.92 -17.92
CA LEU A 236 -17.46 -36.49 -17.30
C LEU A 236 -17.80 -35.02 -17.58
N LEU A 237 -16.80 -34.14 -17.62
CA LEU A 237 -17.01 -32.73 -17.92
C LEU A 237 -17.00 -32.40 -19.42
N GLY A 238 -16.53 -33.30 -20.27
CA GLY A 238 -16.37 -33.04 -21.70
C GLY A 238 -15.33 -31.97 -22.04
N VAL A 239 -14.31 -31.79 -21.19
CA VAL A 239 -13.28 -30.74 -21.34
C VAL A 239 -11.92 -31.30 -21.78
N GLY A 240 -10.98 -30.41 -22.10
CA GLY A 240 -9.60 -30.80 -22.38
C GLY A 240 -8.85 -31.28 -21.13
N ARG A 241 -7.76 -32.04 -21.33
CA ARG A 241 -6.90 -32.54 -20.22
C ARG A 241 -6.35 -31.41 -19.34
N ARG A 242 -5.97 -30.28 -19.96
CA ARG A 242 -5.46 -29.09 -19.26
C ARG A 242 -6.50 -28.55 -18.28
N ASP A 243 -7.73 -28.37 -18.73
CA ASP A 243 -8.79 -27.73 -17.94
C ASP A 243 -9.24 -28.62 -16.79
N ALA A 244 -9.37 -29.93 -17.03
CA ALA A 244 -9.61 -30.92 -15.99
C ALA A 244 -8.50 -30.92 -14.93
N GLN A 245 -7.23 -30.80 -15.34
CA GLN A 245 -6.11 -30.75 -14.41
C GLN A 245 -6.15 -29.49 -13.54
N LEU A 246 -6.41 -28.32 -14.14
CA LEU A 246 -6.53 -27.04 -13.43
C LEU A 246 -7.65 -27.07 -12.39
N LEU A 247 -8.83 -27.58 -12.74
CA LEU A 247 -9.96 -27.73 -11.82
C LEU A 247 -9.62 -28.67 -10.66
N LEU A 248 -9.00 -29.82 -10.95
CA LEU A 248 -8.64 -30.77 -9.89
C LEU A 248 -7.56 -30.23 -8.96
N GLU A 249 -6.61 -29.44 -9.46
CA GLU A 249 -5.64 -28.71 -8.64
C GLU A 249 -6.32 -27.66 -7.76
N ARG A 250 -7.32 -26.95 -8.31
CA ARG A 250 -8.12 -26.02 -7.53
C ARG A 250 -8.93 -26.72 -6.43
N PHE A 251 -9.54 -27.87 -6.69
CA PHE A 251 -10.23 -28.66 -5.67
C PHE A 251 -9.30 -29.17 -4.57
N ASP A 252 -8.06 -29.53 -4.92
CA ASP A 252 -7.05 -29.93 -3.94
C ASP A 252 -6.66 -28.75 -3.04
N ALA A 253 -6.55 -27.54 -3.61
CA ALA A 253 -6.25 -26.29 -2.91
C ALA A 253 -7.41 -25.83 -2.01
N ASP A 254 -8.66 -25.96 -2.48
CA ASP A 254 -9.88 -25.68 -1.72
C ASP A 254 -10.15 -26.75 -0.64
N GLY A 255 -9.36 -27.82 -0.60
CA GLY A 255 -9.46 -28.86 0.42
C GLY A 255 -10.63 -29.82 0.21
N LEU A 256 -11.23 -29.85 -0.99
CA LEU A 256 -12.28 -30.80 -1.36
C LEU A 256 -11.68 -32.19 -1.58
N THR A 257 -10.58 -32.24 -2.33
CA THR A 257 -9.91 -33.48 -2.71
C THR A 257 -8.50 -33.57 -2.16
N ARG A 258 -7.97 -34.80 -2.20
CA ARG A 258 -6.54 -35.08 -1.99
C ARG A 258 -6.09 -36.05 -3.06
N ARG A 259 -4.99 -35.71 -3.73
CA ARG A 259 -4.30 -36.59 -4.68
C ARG A 259 -3.53 -37.70 -3.97
N ILE A 260 -3.70 -38.93 -4.45
CA ILE A 260 -2.98 -40.15 -4.05
C ILE A 260 -2.56 -40.84 -5.33
N GLY A 261 -1.30 -40.68 -5.74
CA GLY A 261 -0.84 -41.19 -7.05
C GLY A 261 -1.51 -40.46 -8.22
N ASP A 262 -2.20 -41.20 -9.07
CA ASP A 262 -2.93 -40.73 -10.26
C ASP A 262 -4.42 -40.44 -10.00
N ARG A 263 -4.90 -40.77 -8.80
CA ARG A 263 -6.29 -40.62 -8.38
C ARG A 263 -6.45 -39.57 -7.28
N ARG A 264 -7.69 -39.14 -7.08
CA ARG A 264 -8.11 -38.20 -6.03
C ARG A 264 -9.24 -38.79 -5.23
N VAL A 265 -9.21 -38.56 -3.92
CA VAL A 265 -10.23 -38.98 -2.97
C VAL A 265 -10.78 -37.77 -2.22
N LEU A 266 -12.04 -37.82 -1.79
CA LEU A 266 -12.64 -36.74 -1.00
C LEU A 266 -11.98 -36.65 0.38
N ARG A 267 -11.68 -35.42 0.81
CA ARG A 267 -11.26 -35.15 2.20
C ARG A 267 -12.44 -35.33 3.15
N ARG A 268 -12.15 -35.60 4.42
CA ARG A 268 -13.16 -35.86 5.47
C ARG A 268 -14.23 -34.75 5.56
N VAL A 269 -13.83 -33.49 5.38
CA VAL A 269 -14.73 -32.32 5.43
C VAL A 269 -15.76 -32.36 4.29
N ALA A 270 -15.35 -32.77 3.09
CA ALA A 270 -16.23 -32.87 1.91
C ALA A 270 -17.14 -34.13 1.89
N ARG A 271 -16.96 -35.06 2.84
CA ARG A 271 -17.78 -36.28 2.96
C ARG A 271 -19.04 -36.09 3.82
N GLY A 272 -19.09 -35.05 4.66
CA GLY A 272 -20.16 -34.85 5.64
C GLY A 272 -21.13 -33.69 5.31
N GLY A 273 -21.00 -33.09 4.13
CA GLY A 273 -21.90 -32.05 3.61
C GLY A 273 -22.82 -32.57 2.51
#